data_AF-A0A7R9CH90-F1
#
_entry.id   AF-A0A7R9CH90-F1
#
_cell.length_a   1.000
_cell.length_b   1.000
_cell.length_c   1.000
_cell.angle_alpha   90.00
_cell.angle_beta   90.00
_cell.angle_gamma   90.00
#
_symmetry.space_group_name_H-M   'P 1'
#
loop_
_entity.id
_entity.type
_entity.pdbx_description
1 polymer ?
#
loop_
_entity_poly.entity_id
_entity_poly.type
_entity_poly.pdbx_seq_one_letter_code
_entity_poly.pdbx_strand_id
1 'polypeptide(L)'
;MSAVYYASIPSCDQTTHIDTDKYPSKLGITIELCAGIVDKELPLEEIASIEILEECGYDVPASKLETITTFRQVLLDTGIGTSGDKQTMFYVEVTDQMKIGSGKLFILSQQGGGNPKEGELIEVVEMSISEATSYMAQDKVQSPGGFMFALMWFFHNKVHI
;
A
#
# COMPACT_ATOMS: atom_id res chain seq x y z
N MET A 1 -9.95 4.99 12.95
CA MET A 1 -8.65 5.37 13.54
C MET A 1 -7.64 4.31 13.10
N SER A 2 -6.55 4.69 12.44
CA SER A 2 -5.53 3.73 11.98
C SER A 2 -4.89 3.01 13.17
N ALA A 3 -4.66 1.70 13.05
CA ALA A 3 -3.97 0.91 14.09
C ALA A 3 -2.56 1.46 14.35
N VAL A 4 -1.89 1.97 13.32
CA VAL A 4 -0.56 2.58 13.43
C VAL A 4 -0.59 3.88 14.21
N TYR A 5 -1.63 4.70 14.03
CA TYR A 5 -1.81 5.92 14.83
C TYR A 5 -1.96 5.57 16.31
N TYR A 6 -2.80 4.60 16.63
CA TYR A 6 -3.03 4.16 18.00
C TYR A 6 -1.76 3.58 18.65
N ALA A 7 -1.03 2.73 17.92
CA ALA A 7 0.23 2.15 18.36
C ALA A 7 1.36 3.20 18.56
N SER A 8 1.25 4.36 17.92
CA SER A 8 2.20 5.46 18.08
C SER A 8 1.99 6.29 19.36
N ILE A 9 0.89 6.06 20.08
CA ILE A 9 0.55 6.76 21.31
C ILE A 9 1.09 5.97 22.51
N PRO A 10 1.75 6.60 23.50
CA PRO A 10 2.16 5.94 24.73
C PRO A 10 0.99 5.22 25.41
N SER A 11 1.22 4.03 25.95
CA SER A 11 0.16 3.19 26.56
C SER A 11 -0.61 3.88 27.69
N CYS A 12 0.01 4.81 28.42
CA CYS A 12 -0.67 5.59 29.45
C CYS A 12 -1.72 6.56 28.90
N ASP A 13 -1.59 6.95 27.63
CA ASP A 13 -2.44 7.93 26.94
C ASP A 13 -3.39 7.27 25.91
N GLN A 14 -3.33 5.94 25.76
CA GLN A 14 -4.20 5.12 24.92
C GLN A 14 -5.60 4.93 25.56
N THR A 15 -6.36 6.01 25.66
CA THR A 15 -7.72 5.99 26.24
C THR A 15 -8.81 5.94 25.15
N THR A 16 -10.09 5.93 25.54
CA THR A 16 -11.22 6.03 24.59
C THR A 16 -11.29 7.39 23.89
N HIS A 17 -10.64 8.42 24.44
CA HIS A 17 -10.53 9.75 23.84
C HIS A 17 -9.06 10.14 23.72
N ILE A 18 -8.57 10.19 22.49
CA ILE A 18 -7.21 10.61 22.20
C ILE A 18 -7.19 12.12 21.95
N ASP A 19 -6.26 12.81 22.61
CA ASP A 19 -5.96 14.22 22.37
C ASP A 19 -5.21 14.38 21.04
N THR A 20 -5.92 14.82 20.00
CA THR A 20 -5.38 15.01 18.65
C THR A 20 -4.51 16.26 18.51
N ASP A 21 -4.58 17.19 19.46
CA ASP A 21 -3.67 18.34 19.50
C ASP A 21 -2.30 17.91 20.04
N LYS A 22 -2.30 16.99 21.01
CA LYS A 22 -1.08 16.35 21.53
C LYS A 22 -0.48 15.34 20.57
N TYR A 23 -1.31 14.55 19.89
CA TYR A 23 -0.90 13.50 18.95
C TYR A 23 -1.40 13.80 17.54
N PRO A 24 -0.60 14.44 16.67
CA PRO A 24 -1.06 14.85 15.35
C PRO A 24 -1.34 13.63 14.45
N SER A 25 -2.36 13.73 13.59
CA SER A 25 -2.83 12.65 12.71
C SER A 25 -1.73 12.04 11.81
N LYS A 26 -0.69 12.81 11.48
CA LYS A 26 0.47 12.34 10.71
C LYS A 26 1.17 11.12 11.33
N LEU A 27 1.00 10.89 12.64
CA LEU A 27 1.50 9.69 13.31
C LEU A 27 0.82 8.40 12.84
N GLY A 28 -0.28 8.50 12.09
CA GLY A 28 -0.97 7.37 11.50
C GLY A 28 -0.71 7.14 10.03
N ILE A 29 0.07 8.02 9.39
CA ILE A 29 0.34 7.96 7.94
C ILE A 29 1.46 6.97 7.70
N THR A 30 1.21 6.00 6.81
CA THR A 30 2.16 4.98 6.39
C THR A 30 2.40 5.07 4.89
N ILE A 31 3.56 4.59 4.44
CA ILE A 31 3.79 4.31 3.02
C ILE A 31 3.59 2.82 2.83
N GLU A 32 2.65 2.45 1.96
CA GLU A 32 2.22 1.07 1.76
C GLU A 32 2.21 0.71 0.27
N LEU A 33 2.09 -0.58 -0.02
CA LEU A 33 1.79 -1.03 -1.37
C LEU A 33 0.29 -0.88 -1.62
N CYS A 34 -0.10 -0.65 -2.87
CA CYS A 34 -1.49 -0.82 -3.29
C CYS A 34 -1.98 -2.23 -2.94
N ALA A 35 -3.14 -2.33 -2.28
CA ALA A 35 -3.66 -3.58 -1.77
C ALA A 35 -5.17 -3.50 -1.50
N GLY A 36 -5.91 -4.50 -1.99
CA GLY A 36 -7.33 -4.66 -1.68
C GLY A 36 -7.68 -6.02 -1.08
N ILE A 37 -8.86 -6.09 -0.49
CA ILE A 37 -9.42 -7.32 0.07
C ILE A 37 -9.95 -8.20 -1.07
N VAL A 38 -9.77 -9.52 -0.95
CA VAL A 38 -10.38 -10.48 -1.88
C VAL A 38 -11.84 -10.70 -1.48
N ASP A 39 -12.72 -9.83 -1.94
CA ASP A 39 -14.17 -9.83 -1.65
C ASP A 39 -15.05 -10.11 -2.90
N LYS A 40 -14.43 -10.20 -4.08
CA LYS A 40 -15.04 -10.49 -5.37
C LYS A 40 -14.68 -11.90 -5.84
N GLU A 41 -15.60 -12.56 -6.56
CA GLU A 41 -15.33 -13.85 -7.22
C GLU A 41 -14.58 -13.65 -8.55
N LEU A 42 -13.37 -13.08 -8.47
CA LEU A 42 -12.50 -12.81 -9.62
C LEU A 42 -11.11 -13.45 -9.41
N PRO A 43 -10.34 -13.71 -10.48
CA PRO A 43 -8.92 -14.02 -10.37
C PRO A 43 -8.18 -12.93 -9.57
N LEU A 44 -7.13 -13.33 -8.83
CA LEU A 44 -6.40 -12.41 -7.95
C LEU A 44 -5.74 -11.27 -8.73
N GLU A 45 -5.31 -11.56 -9.96
CA GLU A 45 -4.71 -10.60 -10.88
C GLU A 45 -5.73 -9.55 -11.36
N GLU A 46 -6.99 -9.94 -11.54
CA GLU A 46 -8.07 -9.01 -11.91
C GLU A 46 -8.42 -8.10 -10.73
N ILE A 47 -8.48 -8.66 -9.52
CA ILE A 47 -8.68 -7.87 -8.29
C ILE A 47 -7.53 -6.87 -8.15
N ALA A 48 -6.28 -7.31 -8.23
CA ALA A 48 -5.13 -6.43 -8.13
C ALA A 48 -5.12 -5.33 -9.22
N SER A 49 -5.52 -5.64 -10.45
CA SER A 49 -5.67 -4.65 -11.53
C SER A 49 -6.71 -3.57 -11.19
N ILE A 50 -7.85 -3.97 -10.61
CA ILE A 50 -8.90 -3.03 -10.15
C ILE A 50 -8.36 -2.11 -9.05
N GLU A 51 -7.67 -2.66 -8.04
CA GLU A 51 -7.11 -1.87 -6.95
C GLU A 51 -6.02 -0.90 -7.45
N ILE A 52 -5.16 -1.32 -8.38
CA ILE A 52 -4.14 -0.44 -8.98
C ILE A 52 -4.79 0.75 -9.70
N LEU A 53 -5.95 0.53 -10.34
CA LEU A 53 -6.70 1.59 -10.98
C LEU A 53 -7.28 2.58 -9.96
N GLU A 54 -7.89 2.05 -8.91
CA GLU A 54 -8.59 2.81 -7.87
C GLU A 54 -7.63 3.59 -6.98
N GLU A 55 -6.58 2.93 -6.48
CA GLU A 55 -5.64 3.50 -5.52
C GLU A 55 -4.50 4.25 -6.20
N CYS A 56 -3.96 3.74 -7.31
CA CYS A 56 -2.79 4.31 -7.98
C CYS A 56 -3.10 5.06 -9.29
N GLY A 57 -4.29 4.89 -9.88
CA GLY A 57 -4.68 5.57 -11.11
C GLY A 57 -4.04 5.01 -12.38
N TYR A 58 -3.55 3.77 -12.35
CA TYR A 58 -2.94 3.09 -13.51
C TYR A 58 -3.84 1.99 -14.05
N ASP A 59 -4.17 2.06 -15.34
CA ASP A 59 -4.91 1.02 -16.06
C ASP A 59 -3.93 -0.04 -16.59
N VAL A 60 -3.81 -1.14 -15.84
CA VAL A 60 -2.88 -2.24 -16.14
C VAL A 60 -3.65 -3.52 -16.47
N PRO A 61 -3.37 -4.19 -17.60
CA PRO A 61 -3.98 -5.49 -17.88
C PRO A 61 -3.58 -6.55 -16.86
N ALA A 62 -4.54 -7.31 -16.34
CA ALA A 62 -4.32 -8.38 -15.37
C ALA A 62 -3.24 -9.39 -15.83
N SER A 63 -3.18 -9.66 -17.13
CA SER A 63 -2.19 -10.56 -17.74
C SER A 63 -0.73 -10.10 -17.63
N LYS A 64 -0.48 -8.85 -17.23
CA LYS A 64 0.88 -8.30 -17.02
C LYS A 64 1.35 -8.42 -15.58
N LEU A 65 0.49 -8.78 -14.64
CA LEU A 65 0.90 -8.96 -13.26
C LEU A 65 1.73 -10.24 -13.13
N GLU A 66 2.94 -10.08 -12.61
CA GLU A 66 3.83 -11.17 -12.23
C GLU A 66 3.63 -11.47 -10.75
N THR A 67 3.26 -12.72 -10.42
CA THR A 67 3.18 -13.12 -9.00
C THR A 67 4.58 -13.17 -8.40
N ILE A 68 4.82 -12.38 -7.35
CA ILE A 68 6.05 -12.45 -6.56
C ILE A 68 5.98 -13.66 -5.63
N THR A 69 4.97 -13.71 -4.77
CA THR A 69 4.80 -14.76 -3.76
C THR A 69 3.40 -14.71 -3.12
N THR A 70 3.04 -15.78 -2.41
CA THR A 70 1.89 -15.81 -1.50
C THR A 70 2.36 -16.19 -0.11
N PHE A 71 2.02 -15.38 0.90
CA PHE A 71 2.43 -15.58 2.29
C PHE A 71 1.28 -15.30 3.24
N ARG A 72 1.51 -15.55 4.54
CA ARG A 72 0.58 -15.18 5.61
C ARG A 72 1.20 -14.08 6.45
N GLN A 73 0.50 -12.97 6.61
CA GLN A 73 0.92 -11.92 7.52
C GLN A 73 0.53 -12.31 8.96
N VAL A 74 1.47 -12.25 9.89
CA VAL A 74 1.22 -12.51 11.32
C VAL A 74 1.35 -11.20 12.08
N LEU A 75 0.32 -10.81 12.83
CA LEU A 75 0.38 -9.65 13.73
C LEU A 75 1.00 -10.10 15.06
N LEU A 76 2.09 -9.46 15.49
CA LEU A 76 2.89 -9.88 16.65
C LEU A 76 2.53 -9.12 17.93
N ASP A 77 1.56 -8.23 17.87
CA ASP A 77 1.35 -7.21 18.89
C ASP A 77 0.55 -7.73 20.10
N THR A 78 -0.03 -8.94 20.02
CA THR A 78 -0.95 -9.46 21.07
C THR A 78 -0.68 -10.90 21.53
N GLY A 79 0.50 -11.47 21.27
CA GLY A 79 0.95 -12.69 21.96
C GLY A 79 0.17 -13.99 21.66
N ILE A 80 -0.82 -13.98 20.77
CA ILE A 80 -1.52 -15.18 20.30
C ILE A 80 -1.65 -15.09 18.77
N GLY A 81 -0.66 -15.63 18.06
CA GLY A 81 -0.64 -15.69 16.61
C GLY A 81 -1.54 -16.80 16.06
N THR A 82 -2.83 -16.52 15.90
CA THR A 82 -3.79 -17.48 15.32
C THR A 82 -4.60 -16.95 14.14
N SER A 83 -4.47 -15.68 13.75
CA SER A 83 -5.06 -15.14 12.52
C SER A 83 -3.95 -14.69 11.57
N GLY A 84 -3.73 -15.46 10.50
CA GLY A 84 -2.79 -15.10 9.45
C GLY A 84 -3.52 -14.92 8.13
N ASP A 85 -3.75 -13.68 7.74
CA ASP A 85 -4.40 -13.37 6.46
C ASP A 85 -3.48 -13.75 5.31
N LYS A 86 -4.05 -14.46 4.33
CA LYS A 86 -3.33 -14.87 3.13
C LYS A 86 -3.19 -13.65 2.22
N GLN A 87 -1.96 -13.26 1.92
CA GLN A 87 -1.64 -12.17 1.01
C GLN A 87 -0.89 -12.73 -0.20
N THR A 88 -1.31 -12.32 -1.40
CA THR A 88 -0.61 -12.61 -2.66
C THR A 88 -0.09 -11.30 -3.21
N MET A 89 1.21 -11.23 -3.46
CA MET A 89 1.90 -10.02 -3.90
C MET A 89 2.26 -10.14 -5.38
N PHE A 90 2.07 -9.05 -6.12
CA PHE A 90 2.33 -8.97 -7.55
C PHE A 90 3.30 -7.83 -7.88
N TYR A 91 3.97 -7.95 -9.02
CA TYR A 91 4.76 -6.92 -9.67
C TYR A 91 4.19 -6.61 -11.05
N VAL A 92 4.20 -5.34 -11.44
CA VAL A 92 3.85 -4.92 -12.80
C VAL A 92 4.64 -3.67 -13.18
N GLU A 93 5.07 -3.59 -14.44
CA GLU A 93 5.69 -2.40 -15.00
C GLU A 93 4.61 -1.49 -15.60
N VAL A 94 4.70 -0.21 -15.24
CA VAL A 94 3.77 0.83 -15.70
C VAL A 94 4.49 1.89 -16.52
N THR A 95 3.72 2.61 -17.33
CA THR A 95 4.20 3.78 -18.07
C THR A 95 3.19 4.91 -17.93
N ASP A 96 3.59 6.15 -18.19
CA ASP A 96 2.69 7.30 -18.13
C ASP A 96 1.45 7.18 -19.05
N GLN A 97 1.54 6.40 -20.12
CA GLN A 97 0.41 6.13 -21.02
C GLN A 97 -0.71 5.32 -20.36
N MET A 98 -0.37 4.57 -19.31
CA MET A 98 -1.33 3.77 -18.53
C MET A 98 -1.97 4.59 -17.42
N LYS A 99 -1.45 5.78 -17.10
CA LYS A 99 -2.01 6.65 -16.06
C LYS A 99 -3.29 7.30 -16.58
N ILE A 100 -4.40 7.15 -15.85
CA ILE A 100 -5.64 7.82 -16.21
C ILE A 100 -5.46 9.35 -16.09
N GLY A 101 -5.73 10.05 -17.20
CA GLY A 101 -5.62 11.51 -17.29
C GLY A 101 -4.37 12.05 -17.98
N SER A 102 -3.43 11.20 -18.43
CA SER A 102 -2.27 11.61 -19.23
C SER A 102 -2.60 11.88 -20.72
N GLY A 103 -3.84 11.58 -21.14
CA GLY A 103 -4.43 11.96 -22.43
C GLY A 103 -5.44 13.11 -22.32
N LYS A 104 -5.62 13.84 -23.43
CA LYS A 104 -6.43 15.08 -23.60
C LYS A 104 -7.94 14.99 -23.25
N LEU A 105 -8.41 13.89 -22.67
CA LEU A 105 -9.80 13.72 -22.26
C LEU A 105 -9.87 13.54 -20.74
N PHE A 106 -9.88 14.69 -20.07
CA PHE A 106 -10.03 14.95 -18.64
C PHE A 106 -11.38 14.50 -18.04
N ILE A 107 -12.02 13.44 -18.60
CA ILE A 107 -13.43 13.09 -18.32
C ILE A 107 -13.58 11.85 -17.42
N LEU A 108 -12.50 11.14 -17.09
CA LEU A 108 -12.53 10.11 -16.03
C LEU A 108 -11.89 10.68 -14.77
N SER A 109 -12.70 10.89 -13.74
CA SER A 109 -12.34 11.49 -12.45
C SER A 109 -11.50 10.59 -11.54
N GLN A 110 -10.72 9.67 -12.10
CA GLN A 110 -10.01 8.61 -11.38
C GLN A 110 -8.51 8.88 -11.53
N GLN A 111 -7.95 9.68 -10.62
CA GLN A 111 -6.52 10.03 -10.61
C GLN A 111 -5.71 9.09 -9.68
N GLY A 112 -6.30 7.96 -9.28
CA GLY A 112 -5.92 7.22 -8.07
C GLY A 112 -6.51 7.85 -6.80
N GLY A 113 -6.05 7.41 -5.64
CA GLY A 113 -6.38 7.97 -4.33
C GLY A 113 -7.40 7.19 -3.49
N GLY A 114 -7.81 6.01 -3.97
CA GLY A 114 -8.78 5.15 -3.29
C GLY A 114 -10.21 5.66 -3.43
N ASN A 115 -11.15 5.01 -2.75
CA ASN A 115 -12.57 5.34 -2.77
C ASN A 115 -13.03 6.10 -1.51
N PRO A 116 -13.31 7.41 -1.60
CA PRO A 116 -13.72 8.21 -0.45
C PRO A 116 -15.04 7.76 0.19
N LYS A 117 -15.90 7.03 -0.54
CA LYS A 117 -17.16 6.51 0.00
C LYS A 117 -16.92 5.32 0.93
N GLU A 118 -15.81 4.63 0.75
CA GLU A 118 -15.35 3.52 1.60
C GLU A 118 -14.43 4.00 2.73
N GLY A 119 -14.18 5.32 2.77
CA GLY A 119 -13.34 5.96 3.79
C GLY A 119 -11.86 5.89 3.47
N GLU A 120 -11.50 5.52 2.25
CA GLU A 120 -10.13 5.47 1.76
C GLU A 120 -9.68 6.87 1.36
N LEU A 121 -8.54 7.27 1.92
CA LEU A 121 -7.89 8.54 1.67
C LEU A 121 -6.42 8.24 1.42
N ILE A 122 -6.09 7.97 0.16
CA ILE A 122 -4.77 7.52 -0.25
C ILE A 122 -4.11 8.63 -1.08
N GLU A 123 -2.80 8.79 -0.89
CA GLU A 123 -1.96 9.63 -1.74
C GLU A 123 -0.99 8.72 -2.50
N VAL A 124 -0.93 8.87 -3.81
CA VAL A 124 0.00 8.11 -4.66
C VAL A 124 1.40 8.67 -4.47
N VAL A 125 2.32 7.82 -4.01
CA VAL A 125 3.74 8.17 -3.84
C VAL A 125 4.55 7.51 -4.95
N GLU A 126 5.14 8.32 -5.81
CA GLU A 126 6.14 7.86 -6.79
C GLU A 126 7.53 8.08 -6.20
N MET A 127 8.34 7.03 -6.14
CA MET A 127 9.71 7.09 -5.63
C MET A 127 10.70 6.66 -6.70
N SER A 128 11.74 7.46 -6.91
CA SER A 128 12.92 7.01 -7.66
C SER A 128 13.63 5.87 -6.93
N ILE A 129 14.44 5.10 -7.67
CA ILE A 129 15.28 4.03 -7.09
C ILE A 129 16.16 4.58 -5.96
N SER A 130 16.70 5.80 -6.11
CA SER A 130 17.53 6.45 -5.09
C SER A 130 16.74 6.83 -3.84
N GLU A 131 15.52 7.34 -4.00
CA GLU A 131 14.64 7.66 -2.87
C GLU A 131 14.22 6.40 -2.13
N ALA A 132 13.82 5.35 -2.84
CA ALA A 132 13.45 4.07 -2.23
C ALA A 132 14.64 3.42 -1.50
N THR A 133 15.84 3.50 -2.07
CA THR A 133 17.08 3.04 -1.41
C THR A 133 17.35 3.84 -0.13
N SER A 134 17.22 5.16 -0.21
CA SER A 134 17.42 6.05 0.94
C SER A 134 16.37 5.80 2.02
N TYR A 135 15.15 5.51 1.62
CA TYR A 135 14.05 5.20 2.53
C TYR A 135 14.35 3.94 3.35
N MET A 136 14.79 2.86 2.69
CA MET A 136 15.12 1.60 3.37
C MET A 136 16.37 1.69 4.26
N ALA A 137 17.25 2.66 4.02
CA ALA A 137 18.46 2.86 4.81
C ALA A 137 18.21 3.52 6.18
N GLN A 138 16.99 3.99 6.44
CA GLN A 138 16.63 4.60 7.72
C GLN A 138 16.53 3.55 8.83
N ASP A 139 16.96 3.90 10.05
CA ASP A 139 16.86 3.03 11.23
C ASP A 139 15.41 2.68 11.60
N LYS A 140 14.47 3.55 11.22
CA LYS A 140 13.04 3.39 11.51
C LYS A 140 12.20 3.93 10.36
N VAL A 141 11.28 3.11 9.87
CA VAL A 141 10.34 3.46 8.79
C VAL A 141 8.91 3.23 9.26
N GLN A 142 7.98 3.97 8.66
CA GLN A 142 6.55 3.86 8.94
C GLN A 142 5.86 3.15 7.79
N SER A 143 6.26 1.88 7.59
CA SER A 143 5.77 1.01 6.52
C SER A 143 5.65 -0.43 7.02
N PRO A 144 4.69 -1.21 6.51
CA PRO A 144 4.54 -2.61 6.86
C PRO A 144 5.72 -3.44 6.35
N GLY A 145 6.02 -4.56 7.01
CA GLY A 145 7.10 -5.45 6.60
C GLY A 145 6.96 -5.99 5.16
N GLY A 146 5.72 -6.15 4.66
CA GLY A 146 5.45 -6.53 3.28
C GLY A 146 5.94 -5.51 2.25
N PHE A 147 5.84 -4.21 2.56
CA PHE A 147 6.37 -3.14 1.72
C PHE A 147 7.91 -3.23 1.62
N MET A 148 8.58 -3.43 2.75
CA MET A 148 10.04 -3.60 2.79
C MET A 148 10.49 -4.83 2.00
N PHE A 149 9.75 -5.94 2.11
CA PHE A 149 10.02 -7.15 1.33
C PHE A 149 9.87 -6.90 -0.17
N ALA A 150 8.82 -6.18 -0.61
CA ALA A 150 8.61 -5.87 -2.01
C ALA A 150 9.75 -5.03 -2.61
N LEU A 151 10.22 -4.00 -1.89
CA LEU A 151 11.36 -3.19 -2.32
C LEU A 151 12.64 -4.03 -2.42
N MET A 152 12.91 -4.89 -1.44
CA MET A 152 14.05 -5.80 -1.49
C MET A 152 13.97 -6.77 -2.67
N TRP A 153 12.79 -7.33 -2.95
CA TRP A 153 12.58 -8.18 -4.12
C TRP A 153 12.79 -7.41 -5.42
N PHE A 154 12.25 -6.19 -5.52
CA PHE A 154 12.43 -5.33 -6.70
C PHE A 154 13.91 -5.01 -6.94
N PHE A 155 14.64 -4.60 -5.89
CA PHE A 155 16.07 -4.33 -6.00
C PHE A 155 16.90 -5.56 -6.37
N HIS A 156 16.47 -6.76 -5.96
CA HIS A 156 17.17 -7.98 -6.32
C HIS A 156 16.89 -8.46 -7.75
N ASN A 157 15.65 -8.28 -8.25
CA ASN A 157 15.19 -8.94 -9.47
C ASN A 157 14.99 -7.99 -10.66
N LYS A 158 14.75 -6.70 -10.44
CA LYS A 158 14.23 -5.78 -11.47
C LYS A 158 15.03 -4.49 -11.64
N VAL A 159 15.77 -4.02 -10.64
CA VAL A 159 16.47 -2.72 -10.70
C VAL A 159 17.55 -2.59 -11.80
N HIS A 160 17.98 -3.71 -12.37
CA HIS A 160 18.99 -3.78 -13.43
C HIS A 160 18.40 -3.94 -14.83
N ILE A 161 17.07 -3.99 -14.93
CA ILE A 161 16.32 -4.04 -16.19
C ILE A 161 16.08 -2.60 -16.65
#